data_AF-A0A1G4IF70-F1
#
_entry.id   AF-A0A1G4IF70-F1
#
_cell.length_a   1.000
_cell.length_b   1.000
_cell.length_c   1.000
_cell.angle_alpha   90.00
_cell.angle_beta   90.00
_cell.angle_gamma   90.00
#
_symmetry.space_group_name_H-M   'P 1'
#
loop_
_entity.id
_entity.type
_entity.pdbx_description
1 polymer ?
#
loop_
_entity_poly.entity_id
_entity_poly.type
_entity_poly.pdbx_seq_one_letter_code
_entity_poly.pdbx_strand_id
1 'polypeptide(L)'
;MAVGAGVRQRAAAAARHWRRVSVKTLRSRLSTPHVCDIKLPLISNEAPAGSGPALNIRLGTNNEEIMRWCQLEYFGFLKPADAATDSHTSNTSDVCIHSGPPGQLGYPYALTAEVDNFTDAVRRDEESAEWQNISGAESAHPSRWLTQLLLDGFISRRVAAHVGLSADHLMDTVRMARQLKVPLAPSEVSPHYFSNDLLSTWGVFGELKSGDTDFVGDYVHRVLQLAHASSVISACHSVWLKGTAICNGNGGAVIILGPRASGKTTLALHCLATSTPKIRLIGLEHFHIAPESVIQGASISSGGARALLMSIPSSASVGIGALIGSLKPNPSLVEAAHTFTCSAATINSLMRNSEETIWFMGRRHVVNINEAFGPHRWCPTWFGTVKGIVLLNWDVHELSRPTSSAGTQIIHWTEKEDCFKALNAFATNAGAALFKGHYLIRSMYNELNAHRQLEEMLFSGGEVDGKVGVPPIFEVRGAVHFDAVVKLICDRLLNETN
;
A
#
# COMPACT_ATOMS: atom_id res chain seq x y z
N MET A 1 -3.04 -23.31 -29.97
CA MET A 1 -3.07 -22.69 -31.31
C MET A 1 -1.89 -21.74 -31.41
N ALA A 2 -1.04 -21.88 -32.43
CA ALA A 2 0.10 -20.98 -32.61
C ALA A 2 -0.43 -19.57 -32.92
N VAL A 3 -0.07 -18.57 -32.09
CA VAL A 3 -0.31 -17.16 -32.38
C VAL A 3 0.24 -16.87 -33.79
N GLY A 4 -0.66 -16.67 -34.76
CA GLY A 4 -0.31 -16.63 -36.17
C GLY A 4 0.78 -15.59 -36.46
N ALA A 5 1.68 -15.89 -37.40
CA ALA A 5 2.83 -15.04 -37.74
C ALA A 5 2.48 -13.55 -37.92
N GLY A 6 1.28 -13.26 -38.44
CA GLY A 6 0.75 -11.90 -38.59
C GLY A 6 0.50 -11.14 -37.28
N VAL A 7 0.11 -11.81 -36.19
CA VAL A 7 -0.07 -11.19 -34.86
C VAL A 7 1.30 -10.80 -34.28
N ARG A 8 2.29 -11.69 -34.40
CA ARG A 8 3.67 -11.41 -33.96
C ARG A 8 4.29 -10.24 -34.73
N GLN A 9 4.06 -10.17 -36.04
CA GLN A 9 4.55 -9.06 -36.86
C GLN A 9 3.88 -7.73 -36.49
N ARG A 10 2.57 -7.73 -36.22
CA ARG A 10 1.85 -6.54 -35.73
C ARG A 10 2.30 -6.12 -34.34
N ALA A 11 2.50 -7.06 -33.41
CA ALA A 11 3.03 -6.78 -32.07
C ALA A 11 4.44 -6.19 -32.13
N ALA A 12 5.33 -6.75 -32.95
CA ALA A 12 6.68 -6.21 -33.14
C ALA A 12 6.67 -4.81 -33.79
N ALA A 13 5.78 -4.56 -34.76
CA ALA A 13 5.61 -3.25 -35.36
C ALA A 13 5.09 -2.22 -34.34
N ALA A 14 4.07 -2.59 -33.55
CA ALA A 14 3.54 -1.75 -32.47
C ALA A 14 4.61 -1.46 -31.41
N ALA A 15 5.40 -2.46 -31.00
CA ALA A 15 6.51 -2.28 -30.08
C ALA A 15 7.53 -1.26 -30.59
N ARG A 16 7.92 -1.36 -31.88
CA ARG A 16 8.83 -0.41 -32.52
C ARG A 16 8.26 1.00 -32.60
N HIS A 17 6.95 1.13 -32.85
CA HIS A 17 6.29 2.43 -32.87
C HIS A 17 6.35 3.11 -31.50
N TRP A 18 5.91 2.40 -30.46
CA TRP A 18 5.85 2.91 -29.10
C TRP A 18 7.23 3.21 -28.49
N ARG A 19 8.29 2.46 -28.85
CA ARG A 19 9.68 2.78 -28.45
C ARG A 19 10.18 4.15 -28.96
N ARG A 20 9.52 4.73 -29.95
CA ARG A 20 9.84 6.07 -30.50
C ARG A 20 8.96 7.18 -29.91
N VAL A 21 8.07 6.84 -28.99
CA VAL A 21 7.19 7.81 -28.32
C VAL A 21 7.89 8.29 -27.06
N SER A 22 7.90 9.60 -26.81
CA SER A 22 8.32 10.16 -25.52
C SER A 22 7.15 10.19 -24.54
N VAL A 23 7.43 10.17 -23.24
CA VAL A 23 6.43 10.35 -22.18
C VAL A 23 5.73 11.71 -22.33
N LYS A 24 6.46 12.76 -22.71
CA LYS A 24 5.87 14.08 -23.02
C LYS A 24 4.83 13.98 -24.15
N THR A 25 5.15 13.26 -25.22
CA THR A 25 4.21 13.01 -26.33
C THR A 25 3.01 12.21 -25.84
N LEU A 26 3.22 11.14 -25.08
CA LEU A 26 2.13 10.33 -24.51
C LEU A 26 1.19 11.19 -23.65
N ARG A 27 1.74 12.00 -22.73
CA ARG A 27 0.96 12.91 -21.88
C ARG A 27 0.12 13.88 -22.68
N SER A 28 0.67 14.47 -23.75
CA SER A 28 -0.09 15.40 -24.61
C SER A 28 -1.32 14.76 -25.27
N ARG A 29 -1.35 13.43 -25.38
CA ARG A 29 -2.47 12.66 -25.94
C ARG A 29 -3.45 12.15 -24.88
N LEU A 30 -3.11 12.26 -23.59
CA LEU A 30 -3.95 11.93 -22.45
C LEU A 30 -4.47 13.25 -21.85
N SER A 31 -5.49 13.84 -22.47
CA SER A 31 -6.04 15.13 -22.03
C SER A 31 -6.62 15.01 -20.62
N THR A 32 -6.21 15.86 -19.68
CA THR A 32 -6.70 15.85 -18.29
C THR A 32 -7.27 17.22 -17.91
N PRO A 33 -8.50 17.56 -18.34
CA PRO A 33 -9.12 18.85 -18.09
C PRO A 33 -9.38 19.16 -16.62
N HIS A 34 -9.58 18.15 -15.77
CA HIS A 34 -9.77 18.33 -14.34
C HIS A 34 -8.43 18.20 -13.64
N VAL A 35 -7.98 19.27 -12.97
CA VAL A 35 -6.67 19.32 -12.30
C VAL A 35 -6.83 19.81 -10.87
N CYS A 36 -6.10 19.17 -9.95
CA CYS A 36 -6.01 19.55 -8.55
C CYS A 36 -4.62 19.23 -7.99
N ASP A 37 -4.28 19.84 -6.87
CA ASP A 37 -3.04 19.55 -6.15
C ASP A 37 -3.34 18.88 -4.82
N ILE A 38 -2.72 17.74 -4.56
CA ILE A 38 -2.70 17.12 -3.23
C ILE A 38 -1.50 17.71 -2.49
N LYS A 39 -1.76 18.52 -1.47
CA LYS A 39 -0.73 19.13 -0.61
C LYS A 39 -0.72 18.42 0.73
N LEU A 40 0.44 17.87 1.11
CA LEU A 40 0.60 17.14 2.38
C LEU A 40 1.43 18.01 3.34
N PRO A 41 0.78 18.79 4.22
CA PRO A 41 1.49 19.71 5.10
C PRO A 41 2.22 18.94 6.20
N LEU A 42 3.45 19.38 6.52
CA LEU A 42 4.17 18.92 7.70
C LEU A 42 3.42 19.35 8.97
N ILE A 43 3.09 18.38 9.81
CA ILE A 43 2.59 18.61 11.16
C ILE A 43 3.70 18.28 12.16
N SER A 44 4.13 19.28 12.92
CA SER A 44 5.10 19.12 14.00
C SER A 44 4.87 20.17 15.08
N ASN A 45 5.12 19.79 16.33
CA ASN A 45 5.19 20.72 17.47
C ASN A 45 6.63 21.23 17.70
N GLU A 46 7.61 20.63 17.03
CA GLU A 46 9.03 20.80 17.31
C GLU A 46 9.80 21.44 16.14
N ALA A 47 9.12 21.71 15.02
CA ALA A 47 9.71 22.33 13.84
C ALA A 47 8.82 23.47 13.33
N PRO A 48 9.40 24.61 12.89
CA PRO A 48 8.63 25.74 12.40
C PRO A 48 7.86 25.38 11.12
N ALA A 49 6.76 26.10 10.84
CA ALA A 49 6.01 25.91 9.62
C ALA A 49 6.91 26.14 8.38
N GLY A 50 6.90 25.19 7.43
CA GLY A 50 7.73 25.25 6.23
C GLY A 50 9.16 24.68 6.37
N SER A 51 9.51 24.11 7.53
CA SER A 51 10.82 23.49 7.80
C SER A 51 11.07 22.16 7.08
N GLY A 52 10.03 21.53 6.53
CA GLY A 52 10.09 20.22 5.92
C GLY A 52 9.89 20.21 4.40
N PRO A 53 10.06 19.03 3.78
CA PRO A 53 9.87 18.88 2.34
C PRO A 53 8.44 19.24 1.96
N ALA A 54 8.27 20.22 1.07
CA ALA A 54 6.98 20.52 0.47
C ALA A 54 6.61 19.41 -0.53
N LEU A 55 5.81 18.44 -0.09
CA LEU A 55 5.33 17.34 -0.92
C LEU A 55 4.03 17.74 -1.61
N ASN A 56 4.10 17.91 -2.93
CA ASN A 56 2.97 18.28 -3.76
C ASN A 56 2.79 17.24 -4.87
N ILE A 57 1.56 16.75 -5.03
CA ILE A 57 1.20 15.87 -6.15
C ILE A 57 0.18 16.59 -7.00
N ARG A 58 0.57 16.98 -8.21
CA ARG A 58 -0.34 17.59 -9.19
C ARG A 58 -1.08 16.49 -9.91
N LEU A 59 -2.37 16.37 -9.66
CA LEU A 59 -3.22 15.32 -10.19
C LEU A 59 -4.11 15.87 -11.31
N GLY A 60 -4.06 15.24 -12.47
CA GLY A 60 -4.95 15.52 -13.60
C GLY A 60 -5.78 14.29 -13.98
N THR A 61 -7.07 14.48 -14.29
CA THR A 61 -7.90 13.44 -14.89
C THR A 61 -8.87 13.94 -15.97
N ASN A 62 -9.30 13.02 -16.83
CA ASN A 62 -10.34 13.24 -17.85
C ASN A 62 -11.73 12.79 -17.41
N ASN A 63 -11.85 12.13 -16.26
CA ASN A 63 -13.10 11.59 -15.76
C ASN A 63 -13.51 12.33 -14.48
N GLU A 64 -14.68 12.98 -14.52
CA GLU A 64 -15.22 13.75 -13.40
C GLU A 64 -15.52 12.86 -12.18
N GLU A 65 -15.96 11.61 -12.37
CA GLU A 65 -16.25 10.68 -11.27
C GLU A 65 -14.97 10.30 -10.51
N ILE A 66 -13.85 10.13 -11.22
CA ILE A 66 -12.54 9.90 -10.61
C ILE A 66 -12.11 11.13 -9.81
N MET A 67 -12.33 12.33 -10.33
CA MET A 67 -12.03 13.56 -9.61
C MET A 67 -12.87 13.69 -8.34
N ARG A 68 -14.18 13.40 -8.40
CA ARG A 68 -15.07 13.38 -7.23
C ARG A 68 -14.63 12.35 -6.19
N TRP A 69 -14.25 11.15 -6.64
CA TRP A 69 -13.66 10.14 -5.74
C TRP A 69 -12.40 10.66 -5.06
N CYS A 70 -11.49 11.30 -5.79
CA CYS A 70 -10.28 11.90 -5.22
C CYS A 70 -10.61 13.01 -4.21
N GLN A 71 -11.63 13.82 -4.45
CA GLN A 71 -12.08 14.87 -3.52
C GLN A 71 -12.58 14.29 -2.19
N LEU A 72 -13.27 13.16 -2.23
CA LEU A 72 -13.74 12.45 -1.03
C LEU A 72 -12.59 11.75 -0.31
N GLU A 73 -11.74 11.04 -1.05
CA GLU A 73 -10.62 10.27 -0.52
C GLU A 73 -9.56 11.18 0.14
N TYR A 74 -9.21 12.27 -0.54
CA TYR A 74 -8.18 13.22 -0.13
C TYR A 74 -8.76 14.50 0.48
N PHE A 75 -9.96 14.40 1.05
CA PHE A 75 -10.64 15.52 1.68
C PHE A 75 -9.72 16.23 2.71
N GLY A 76 -9.61 17.55 2.60
CA GLY A 76 -8.74 18.38 3.43
C GLY A 76 -7.28 18.51 2.95
N PHE A 77 -6.83 17.67 2.02
CA PHE A 77 -5.49 17.72 1.42
C PHE A 77 -5.50 18.14 -0.05
N LEU A 78 -6.62 17.92 -0.73
CA LEU A 78 -6.83 18.33 -2.12
C LEU A 78 -7.18 19.82 -2.21
N LYS A 79 -6.43 20.55 -3.04
CA LYS A 79 -6.67 21.97 -3.35
C LYS A 79 -6.92 22.15 -4.85
N PRO A 80 -7.70 23.16 -5.26
CA PRO A 80 -7.76 23.57 -6.67
C PRO A 80 -6.35 23.86 -7.19
N ALA A 81 -6.08 23.52 -8.45
CA ALA A 81 -4.79 23.82 -9.05
C ALA A 81 -4.61 25.35 -9.15
N ASP A 82 -3.53 25.87 -8.58
CA ASP A 82 -3.20 27.28 -8.66
C ASP A 82 -2.70 27.59 -10.09
N ALA A 83 -3.35 28.52 -10.80
CA ALA A 83 -2.98 28.91 -12.17
C ALA A 83 -1.60 29.61 -12.28
N ALA A 84 -0.96 29.91 -11.15
CA ALA A 84 0.25 30.72 -11.06
C ALA A 84 1.53 29.93 -10.69
N THR A 85 1.44 28.63 -10.40
CA THR A 85 2.60 27.81 -10.01
C THR A 85 3.02 26.85 -11.13
N ASP A 86 3.51 27.39 -12.24
CA ASP A 86 4.33 26.65 -13.21
C ASP A 86 5.79 26.48 -12.75
N SER A 87 6.13 26.94 -11.53
CA SER A 87 7.40 26.60 -10.91
C SER A 87 7.33 25.15 -10.41
N HIS A 88 7.77 24.21 -11.25
CA HIS A 88 8.14 22.86 -10.81
C HIS A 88 9.22 23.00 -9.72
N THR A 89 8.80 23.03 -8.46
CA THR A 89 9.71 22.83 -7.34
C THR A 89 10.20 21.38 -7.41
N SER A 90 11.44 21.10 -6.99
CA SER A 90 12.10 19.78 -7.14
C SER A 90 11.33 18.60 -6.53
N ASN A 91 10.32 18.87 -5.68
CA ASN A 91 9.59 17.86 -4.91
C ASN A 91 8.13 17.70 -5.37
N THR A 92 7.77 18.23 -6.55
CA THR A 92 6.43 18.06 -7.13
C THR A 92 6.39 16.86 -8.07
N SER A 93 5.44 15.95 -7.88
CA SER A 93 5.19 14.86 -8.82
C SER A 93 3.90 15.08 -9.60
N ASP A 94 3.97 14.92 -10.91
CA ASP A 94 2.82 15.10 -11.79
C ASP A 94 2.17 13.74 -12.09
N VAL A 95 0.89 13.61 -11.74
CA VAL A 95 0.09 12.38 -11.91
C VAL A 95 -1.02 12.60 -12.94
N CYS A 96 -1.07 11.72 -13.94
CA CYS A 96 -2.08 11.74 -15.00
C CYS A 96 -2.95 10.48 -14.95
N ILE A 97 -4.26 10.63 -14.75
CA ILE A 97 -5.23 9.54 -14.72
C ILE A 97 -6.19 9.68 -15.88
N HIS A 98 -6.17 8.73 -16.82
CA HIS A 98 -6.95 8.83 -18.04
C HIS A 98 -7.79 7.58 -18.29
N SER A 99 -9.11 7.72 -18.30
CA SER A 99 -9.99 6.65 -18.75
C SER A 99 -10.03 6.61 -20.28
N GLY A 100 -9.66 5.46 -20.85
CA GLY A 100 -9.57 5.22 -22.29
C GLY A 100 -8.15 5.32 -22.87
N PRO A 101 -8.01 5.04 -24.19
CA PRO A 101 -6.72 5.01 -24.87
C PRO A 101 -6.14 6.41 -25.12
N PRO A 102 -4.81 6.54 -25.31
CA PRO A 102 -4.12 7.78 -25.66
C PRO A 102 -4.35 8.20 -27.12
N GLY A 103 -5.57 8.63 -27.45
CA GLY A 103 -5.95 9.18 -28.74
C GLY A 103 -5.44 8.37 -29.94
N GLN A 104 -4.69 9.03 -30.83
CA GLN A 104 -4.15 8.42 -32.06
C GLN A 104 -3.03 7.39 -31.82
N LEU A 105 -2.44 7.31 -30.62
CA LEU A 105 -1.41 6.29 -30.31
C LEU A 105 -2.03 4.90 -30.07
N GLY A 106 -3.32 4.84 -29.71
CA GLY A 106 -4.01 3.59 -29.37
C GLY A 106 -3.47 2.91 -28.11
N TYR A 107 -3.76 1.63 -27.90
CA TYR A 107 -3.15 0.87 -26.80
C TYR A 107 -1.79 0.28 -27.20
N PRO A 108 -0.88 0.04 -26.24
CA PRO A 108 0.40 -0.63 -26.49
C PRO A 108 0.16 -2.13 -26.77
N TYR A 109 -0.27 -2.45 -27.99
CA TYR A 109 -0.68 -3.79 -28.42
C TYR A 109 0.38 -4.88 -28.15
N ALA A 110 1.66 -4.52 -28.15
CA ALA A 110 2.75 -5.43 -27.82
C ALA A 110 2.66 -5.98 -26.38
N LEU A 111 2.29 -5.12 -25.41
CA LEU A 111 2.07 -5.56 -24.03
C LEU A 111 0.86 -6.49 -23.94
N THR A 112 -0.22 -6.18 -24.65
CA THR A 112 -1.41 -7.05 -24.71
C THR A 112 -1.06 -8.44 -25.26
N ALA A 113 -0.30 -8.51 -26.34
CA ALA A 113 0.15 -9.79 -26.90
C ALA A 113 1.10 -10.55 -25.95
N GLU A 114 1.88 -9.85 -25.12
CA GLU A 114 2.73 -10.46 -24.12
C GLU A 114 1.93 -11.04 -22.94
N VAL A 115 0.76 -10.45 -22.59
CA VAL A 115 -0.18 -11.04 -21.63
C VAL A 115 -0.56 -12.46 -22.05
N ASP A 116 -1.04 -12.62 -23.28
CA ASP A 116 -1.50 -13.92 -23.79
C ASP A 116 -0.36 -14.95 -23.74
N ASN A 117 0.84 -14.55 -24.18
CA ASN A 117 2.01 -15.43 -24.15
C ASN A 117 2.43 -15.83 -22.72
N PHE A 118 2.38 -14.89 -21.77
CA PHE A 118 2.71 -15.16 -20.37
C PHE A 118 1.69 -16.12 -19.76
N THR A 119 0.40 -15.85 -19.95
CA THR A 119 -0.68 -16.70 -19.42
C THR A 119 -0.64 -18.11 -20.03
N ASP A 120 -0.36 -18.24 -21.33
CA ASP A 120 -0.15 -19.54 -21.97
C ASP A 120 1.14 -20.25 -21.51
N ALA A 121 2.16 -19.52 -21.06
CA ALA A 121 3.36 -20.12 -20.47
C ALA A 121 3.07 -20.71 -19.10
N VAL A 122 2.45 -19.92 -18.21
CA VAL A 122 2.03 -20.39 -16.87
C VAL A 122 1.15 -21.64 -16.98
N ARG A 123 0.16 -21.65 -17.89
CA ARG A 123 -0.67 -22.84 -18.11
C ARG A 123 0.15 -24.07 -18.54
N ARG A 124 1.11 -23.92 -19.44
CA ARG A 124 1.92 -25.06 -19.92
C ARG A 124 2.82 -25.61 -18.83
N ASP A 125 3.34 -24.75 -17.97
CA ASP A 125 4.17 -25.14 -16.84
C ASP A 125 3.34 -25.91 -15.80
N GLU A 126 2.12 -25.43 -15.49
CA GLU A 126 1.16 -26.13 -14.61
C GLU A 126 0.72 -27.48 -15.20
N GLU A 127 0.37 -27.52 -16.49
CA GLU A 127 0.05 -28.76 -17.20
C GLU A 127 1.22 -29.75 -17.09
N SER A 128 2.46 -29.30 -17.34
CA SER A 128 3.64 -30.16 -17.29
C SER A 128 3.97 -30.68 -15.89
N ALA A 129 3.78 -29.86 -14.86
CA ALA A 129 3.98 -30.25 -13.47
C ALA A 129 3.00 -31.37 -13.04
N GLU A 130 1.73 -31.25 -13.44
CA GLU A 130 0.69 -32.26 -13.21
C GLU A 130 1.05 -33.60 -13.89
N TRP A 131 1.44 -33.58 -15.17
CA TRP A 131 1.82 -34.80 -15.90
C TRP A 131 3.03 -35.52 -15.29
N GLN A 132 3.94 -34.79 -14.64
CA GLN A 132 5.20 -35.35 -14.14
C GLN A 132 5.16 -35.69 -12.63
N ASN A 133 4.07 -35.40 -11.91
CA ASN A 133 3.96 -35.56 -10.45
C ASN A 133 5.13 -34.90 -9.68
N ILE A 134 5.74 -33.85 -10.23
CA ILE A 134 6.92 -33.21 -9.62
C ILE A 134 6.42 -32.22 -8.58
N SER A 135 6.38 -32.67 -7.32
CA SER A 135 6.32 -31.76 -6.18
C SER A 135 7.65 -31.01 -6.07
N GLY A 136 7.69 -29.76 -6.56
CA GLY A 136 8.84 -28.86 -6.36
C GLY A 136 9.54 -28.33 -7.61
N ALA A 137 8.95 -28.42 -8.80
CA ALA A 137 9.47 -27.65 -9.95
C ALA A 137 9.30 -26.14 -9.68
N GLU A 138 10.33 -25.34 -9.96
CA GLU A 138 10.26 -23.87 -9.93
C GLU A 138 9.26 -23.38 -10.98
N SER A 139 7.99 -23.29 -10.61
CA SER A 139 6.93 -22.80 -11.49
C SER A 139 7.10 -21.30 -11.72
N ALA A 140 6.75 -20.85 -12.93
CA ALA A 140 6.68 -19.42 -13.22
C ALA A 140 5.74 -18.73 -12.22
N HIS A 141 6.20 -17.67 -11.55
CA HIS A 141 5.38 -16.94 -10.60
C HIS A 141 4.04 -16.51 -11.24
N PRO A 142 2.89 -16.69 -10.57
CA PRO A 142 1.57 -16.45 -11.15
C PRO A 142 1.27 -14.96 -11.36
N SER A 143 2.20 -14.06 -11.03
CA SER A 143 2.04 -12.64 -11.31
C SER A 143 3.34 -12.01 -11.77
N ARG A 144 3.25 -11.09 -12.74
CA ARG A 144 4.40 -10.42 -13.34
C ARG A 144 4.05 -9.00 -13.78
N TRP A 145 5.04 -8.12 -13.78
CA TRP A 145 4.99 -6.82 -14.46
C TRP A 145 5.57 -6.95 -15.86
N LEU A 146 4.77 -6.65 -16.87
CA LEU A 146 5.21 -6.52 -18.26
C LEU A 146 5.58 -5.07 -18.51
N THR A 147 6.74 -4.81 -19.09
CA THR A 147 7.27 -3.44 -19.25
C THR A 147 7.81 -3.24 -20.66
N GLN A 148 7.45 -2.10 -21.24
CA GLN A 148 7.93 -1.65 -22.52
C GLN A 148 8.58 -0.26 -22.37
N LEU A 149 9.79 -0.13 -22.88
CA LEU A 149 10.52 1.14 -22.88
C LEU A 149 9.94 2.12 -23.91
N LEU A 150 9.98 3.40 -23.53
CA LEU A 150 9.77 4.58 -24.35
C LEU A 150 11.12 5.27 -24.62
N LEU A 151 11.12 6.46 -25.24
CA LEU A 151 12.36 7.22 -25.46
C LEU A 151 13.00 7.75 -24.18
N ASP A 152 12.20 8.12 -23.20
CA ASP A 152 12.57 8.84 -21.97
C ASP A 152 11.78 8.32 -20.75
N GLY A 153 11.39 7.04 -20.79
CA GLY A 153 10.56 6.43 -19.76
C GLY A 153 10.09 5.02 -20.11
N PHE A 154 8.99 4.61 -19.50
CA PHE A 154 8.42 3.29 -19.69
C PHE A 154 6.90 3.26 -19.55
N ILE A 155 6.30 2.19 -20.08
CA ILE A 155 4.93 1.76 -19.83
C ILE A 155 4.97 0.36 -19.27
N SER A 156 4.22 0.12 -18.21
CA SER A 156 4.13 -1.18 -17.54
C SER A 156 2.70 -1.57 -17.25
N ARG A 157 2.46 -2.87 -17.20
CA ARG A 157 1.17 -3.45 -16.85
C ARG A 157 1.40 -4.67 -15.96
N ARG A 158 0.70 -4.76 -14.83
CA ARG A 158 0.69 -5.98 -14.02
C ARG A 158 -0.31 -6.97 -14.60
N VAL A 159 0.13 -8.20 -14.72
CA VAL A 159 -0.66 -9.37 -15.11
C VAL A 159 -0.61 -10.37 -13.96
N ALA A 160 -1.76 -10.87 -13.55
CA ALA A 160 -1.88 -12.07 -12.74
C ALA A 160 -2.46 -13.17 -13.63
N ALA A 161 -1.77 -14.29 -13.77
CA ALA A 161 -2.30 -15.48 -14.39
C ALA A 161 -3.07 -16.26 -13.32
N HIS A 162 -4.34 -16.58 -13.58
CA HIS A 162 -5.23 -17.31 -12.68
C HIS A 162 -5.40 -18.77 -13.11
N VAL A 163 -4.41 -19.31 -13.81
CA VAL A 163 -4.41 -20.73 -14.15
C VAL A 163 -4.19 -21.52 -12.84
N GLY A 164 -4.87 -22.66 -12.72
CA GLY A 164 -5.27 -23.28 -11.45
C GLY A 164 -4.12 -23.56 -10.49
N LEU A 165 -3.92 -22.63 -9.54
CA LEU A 165 -2.83 -22.51 -8.57
C LEU A 165 -2.50 -23.76 -7.71
N SER A 166 -3.20 -24.89 -7.87
CA SER A 166 -2.85 -26.31 -7.59
C SER A 166 -4.14 -27.11 -7.33
N ALA A 167 -4.86 -27.53 -8.37
CA ALA A 167 -6.09 -28.31 -8.20
C ALA A 167 -6.17 -29.50 -9.17
N ASP A 168 -6.56 -30.66 -8.63
CA ASP A 168 -6.74 -31.97 -9.32
C ASP A 168 -7.69 -31.90 -10.54
N HIS A 169 -8.43 -30.81 -10.71
CA HIS A 169 -9.46 -30.63 -11.73
C HIS A 169 -9.15 -29.54 -12.75
N LEU A 170 -7.91 -29.04 -12.84
CA LEU A 170 -7.52 -28.03 -13.83
C LEU A 170 -7.88 -28.47 -15.26
N MET A 171 -7.55 -29.71 -15.62
CA MET A 171 -7.81 -30.27 -16.94
C MET A 171 -9.31 -30.43 -17.23
N ASP A 172 -10.10 -30.82 -16.22
CA ASP A 172 -11.55 -30.93 -16.33
C ASP A 172 -12.22 -29.57 -16.48
N THR A 173 -11.77 -28.57 -15.74
CA THR A 173 -12.27 -27.19 -15.81
C THR A 173 -11.99 -26.59 -17.19
N VAL A 174 -10.76 -26.76 -17.72
CA VAL A 174 -10.40 -26.30 -19.07
C VAL A 174 -11.20 -27.05 -20.14
N ARG A 175 -11.38 -28.37 -20.00
CA ARG A 175 -12.17 -29.19 -20.92
C ARG A 175 -13.64 -28.78 -20.93
N MET A 176 -14.23 -28.58 -19.74
CA MET A 176 -15.62 -28.17 -19.58
C MET A 176 -15.85 -26.75 -20.13
N ALA A 177 -14.96 -25.79 -19.84
CA ALA A 177 -15.05 -24.45 -20.42
C ALA A 177 -14.98 -24.46 -21.96
N ARG A 178 -14.12 -25.30 -22.55
CA ARG A 178 -14.06 -25.49 -24.01
C ARG A 178 -15.36 -26.09 -24.56
N GLN A 179 -15.95 -27.08 -23.89
CA GLN A 179 -17.23 -27.68 -24.27
C GLN A 179 -18.37 -26.68 -24.19
N LEU A 180 -18.39 -25.86 -23.13
CA LEU A 180 -19.40 -24.82 -22.89
C LEU A 180 -19.15 -23.53 -23.71
N LYS A 181 -18.02 -23.44 -24.42
CA LYS A 181 -17.55 -22.22 -25.12
C LYS A 181 -17.51 -20.99 -24.21
N VAL A 182 -17.27 -21.19 -22.91
CA VAL A 182 -17.15 -20.11 -21.94
C VAL A 182 -15.70 -19.63 -21.93
N PRO A 183 -15.44 -18.33 -22.13
CA PRO A 183 -14.11 -17.78 -21.97
C PRO A 183 -13.75 -17.77 -20.48
N LEU A 184 -12.87 -18.67 -20.05
CA LEU A 184 -12.14 -18.48 -18.80
C LEU A 184 -11.14 -17.36 -19.06
N ALA A 185 -11.33 -16.17 -18.48
CA ALA A 185 -10.33 -15.11 -18.52
C ALA A 185 -9.14 -15.60 -17.68
N PRO A 186 -8.08 -16.15 -18.30
CA PRO A 186 -7.06 -16.88 -17.56
C PRO A 186 -6.05 -15.91 -16.91
N SER A 187 -6.31 -14.61 -17.01
CA SER A 187 -5.52 -13.55 -16.43
C SER A 187 -6.35 -12.32 -16.05
N GLU A 188 -6.02 -11.74 -14.90
CA GLU A 188 -6.44 -10.39 -14.54
C GLU A 188 -5.34 -9.42 -14.93
N VAL A 189 -5.77 -8.29 -15.48
CA VAL A 189 -4.88 -7.33 -16.08
C VAL A 189 -5.18 -5.95 -15.53
N SER A 190 -4.21 -5.39 -14.82
CA SER A 190 -4.28 -3.99 -14.36
C SER A 190 -4.28 -3.01 -15.56
N PRO A 191 -4.65 -1.74 -15.37
CA PRO A 191 -4.43 -0.69 -16.37
C PRO A 191 -2.95 -0.49 -16.72
N HIS A 192 -2.67 0.33 -17.73
CA HIS A 192 -1.30 0.67 -18.12
C HIS A 192 -0.79 1.80 -17.22
N TYR A 193 0.30 1.55 -16.52
CA TYR A 193 1.06 2.54 -15.76
C TYR A 193 2.19 3.08 -16.64
N PHE A 194 2.53 4.35 -16.50
CA PHE A 194 3.70 4.91 -17.16
C PHE A 194 4.42 5.89 -16.26
N SER A 195 5.71 6.06 -16.53
CA SER A 195 6.56 7.06 -15.87
C SER A 195 7.72 7.45 -16.77
N ASN A 196 8.32 8.61 -16.52
CA ASN A 196 9.58 9.01 -17.14
C ASN A 196 10.77 8.43 -16.38
N ASP A 197 11.96 8.47 -16.97
CA ASP A 197 13.16 7.88 -16.34
C ASP A 197 13.54 8.54 -15.01
N LEU A 198 13.18 9.81 -14.82
CA LEU A 198 13.38 10.57 -13.57
C LEU A 198 12.31 10.29 -12.50
N LEU A 199 11.28 9.49 -12.82
CA LEU A 199 10.14 9.20 -11.96
C LEU A 199 9.41 10.45 -11.41
N SER A 200 9.57 11.62 -12.04
CA SER A 200 8.88 12.85 -11.65
C SER A 200 7.44 12.91 -12.19
N THR A 201 7.17 12.15 -13.24
CA THR A 201 5.87 12.01 -13.89
C THR A 201 5.36 10.59 -13.70
N TRP A 202 4.10 10.45 -13.31
CA TRP A 202 3.41 9.17 -13.27
C TRP A 202 2.07 9.27 -13.97
N GLY A 203 1.55 8.14 -14.42
CA GLY A 203 0.18 8.09 -14.84
C GLY A 203 -0.35 6.70 -15.05
N VAL A 204 -1.66 6.63 -15.22
CA VAL A 204 -2.41 5.42 -15.47
C VAL A 204 -3.44 5.67 -16.57
N PHE A 205 -3.53 4.74 -17.52
CA PHE A 205 -4.57 4.79 -18.55
C PHE A 205 -5.12 3.41 -18.94
N GLY A 206 -6.36 3.38 -19.37
CA GLY A 206 -7.08 2.15 -19.71
C GLY A 206 -8.58 2.26 -19.45
N GLU A 207 -9.29 1.14 -19.61
CA GLU A 207 -10.71 1.06 -19.24
C GLU A 207 -10.86 1.04 -17.72
N LEU A 208 -10.97 2.23 -17.13
CA LEU A 208 -11.33 2.41 -15.72
C LEU A 208 -12.86 2.40 -15.65
N LYS A 209 -13.47 1.23 -15.47
CA LYS A 209 -14.92 1.09 -15.35
C LYS A 209 -15.39 1.75 -14.05
N SER A 210 -16.19 2.81 -14.16
CA SER A 210 -16.61 3.60 -13.01
C SER A 210 -17.75 3.02 -12.17
N GLY A 211 -18.38 1.94 -12.63
CA GLY A 211 -19.43 1.24 -11.88
C GLY A 211 -18.95 0.36 -10.72
N ASP A 212 -17.62 0.23 -10.54
CA ASP A 212 -17.00 -0.59 -9.51
C ASP A 212 -15.99 0.30 -8.74
N THR A 213 -16.51 1.08 -7.79
CA THR A 213 -15.75 2.12 -7.06
C THR A 213 -14.52 1.55 -6.36
N ASP A 214 -14.59 0.29 -5.93
CA ASP A 214 -13.52 -0.42 -5.25
C ASP A 214 -12.34 -0.67 -6.21
N PHE A 215 -12.62 -0.96 -7.48
CA PHE A 215 -11.61 -1.28 -8.50
C PHE A 215 -10.89 -0.03 -9.04
N VAL A 216 -11.60 1.09 -9.20
CA VAL A 216 -10.99 2.37 -9.60
C VAL A 216 -10.09 2.90 -8.49
N GLY A 217 -10.53 2.80 -7.22
CA GLY A 217 -9.77 3.27 -6.07
C GLY A 217 -8.40 2.62 -5.97
N ASP A 218 -8.30 1.30 -6.17
CA ASP A 218 -7.04 0.56 -6.03
C ASP A 218 -5.95 1.03 -7.00
N TYR A 219 -6.29 1.29 -8.27
CA TYR A 219 -5.30 1.69 -9.28
C TYR A 219 -4.89 3.15 -9.18
N VAL A 220 -5.87 4.02 -8.93
CA VAL A 220 -5.64 5.45 -8.70
C VAL A 220 -4.77 5.63 -7.45
N HIS A 221 -5.13 4.97 -6.36
CA HIS A 221 -4.36 5.00 -5.15
C HIS A 221 -2.95 4.43 -5.35
N ARG A 222 -2.80 3.35 -6.13
CA ARG A 222 -1.48 2.78 -6.42
C ARG A 222 -0.57 3.72 -7.20
N VAL A 223 -1.06 4.40 -8.23
CA VAL A 223 -0.22 5.36 -8.98
C VAL A 223 0.16 6.56 -8.11
N LEU A 224 -0.75 7.02 -7.24
CA LEU A 224 -0.47 8.08 -6.28
C LEU A 224 0.55 7.65 -5.22
N GLN A 225 0.49 6.41 -4.72
CA GLN A 225 1.53 5.84 -3.85
C GLN A 225 2.90 5.80 -4.52
N LEU A 226 2.96 5.43 -5.81
CA LEU A 226 4.21 5.39 -6.58
C LEU A 226 4.79 6.79 -6.80
N ALA A 227 3.93 7.75 -7.15
CA ALA A 227 4.31 9.14 -7.28
C ALA A 227 4.86 9.69 -5.96
N HIS A 228 4.10 9.55 -4.86
CA HIS A 228 4.55 9.94 -3.52
C HIS A 228 5.88 9.29 -3.14
N ALA A 229 6.02 7.97 -3.32
CA ALA A 229 7.24 7.25 -3.00
C ALA A 229 8.44 7.78 -3.80
N SER A 230 8.27 8.06 -5.10
CA SER A 230 9.35 8.60 -5.93
C SER A 230 9.83 9.98 -5.46
N SER A 231 8.91 10.88 -5.08
CA SER A 231 9.30 12.21 -4.57
C SER A 231 9.97 12.10 -3.21
N VAL A 232 9.39 11.31 -2.29
CA VAL A 232 9.88 11.22 -0.91
C VAL A 232 11.22 10.49 -0.81
N ILE A 233 11.40 9.38 -1.53
CA ILE A 233 12.66 8.64 -1.52
C ILE A 233 13.79 9.50 -2.10
N SER A 234 13.52 10.25 -3.18
CA SER A 234 14.51 11.14 -3.78
C SER A 234 14.84 12.34 -2.89
N ALA A 235 13.84 12.98 -2.27
CA ALA A 235 14.02 14.22 -1.53
C ALA A 235 14.50 14.02 -0.09
N CYS A 236 14.11 12.90 0.53
CA CYS A 236 14.28 12.67 1.97
C CYS A 236 15.15 11.44 2.29
N HIS A 237 15.63 10.72 1.26
CA HIS A 237 16.34 9.45 1.41
C HIS A 237 15.60 8.43 2.30
N SER A 238 14.27 8.42 2.23
CA SER A 238 13.43 7.66 3.16
C SER A 238 13.48 6.14 2.93
N VAL A 239 13.22 5.36 3.97
CA VAL A 239 12.91 3.92 3.86
C VAL A 239 11.40 3.70 3.71
N TRP A 240 10.99 2.89 2.73
CA TRP A 240 9.60 2.52 2.51
C TRP A 240 9.24 1.24 3.28
N LEU A 241 8.35 1.39 4.27
CA LEU A 241 7.90 0.32 5.14
C LEU A 241 6.47 -0.10 4.85
N LYS A 242 6.23 -1.41 5.01
CA LYS A 242 4.90 -2.02 5.04
C LYS A 242 4.43 -2.15 6.49
N GLY A 243 3.72 -1.13 6.96
CA GLY A 243 3.23 -1.08 8.32
C GLY A 243 2.20 0.00 8.51
N THR A 244 1.93 0.34 9.77
CA THR A 244 0.99 1.40 10.12
C THR A 244 1.66 2.34 11.10
N ALA A 245 1.46 3.64 10.93
CA ALA A 245 2.02 4.65 11.82
C ALA A 245 0.91 5.57 12.30
N ILE A 246 0.91 5.86 13.60
CA ILE A 246 -0.09 6.70 14.27
C ILE A 246 0.61 7.70 15.18
N CYS A 247 -0.02 8.84 15.40
CA CYS A 247 0.48 9.88 16.29
C CYS A 247 -0.60 10.46 17.19
N ASN A 248 -0.16 11.09 18.26
CA ASN A 248 -1.00 11.95 19.09
C ASN A 248 -0.82 13.43 18.71
N GLY A 249 -1.64 14.30 19.30
CA GLY A 249 -1.50 15.75 19.14
C GLY A 249 -0.29 16.36 19.88
N ASN A 250 0.41 15.58 20.71
CA ASN A 250 1.48 16.05 21.59
C ASN A 250 2.88 15.84 21.00
N GLY A 251 3.00 15.38 19.74
CA GLY A 251 4.30 15.17 19.09
C GLY A 251 4.94 13.80 19.32
N GLY A 252 4.16 12.81 19.80
CA GLY A 252 4.55 11.41 19.88
C GLY A 252 3.94 10.56 18.76
N ALA A 253 4.71 9.63 18.21
CA ALA A 253 4.24 8.63 17.26
C ALA A 253 4.61 7.20 17.67
N VAL A 254 3.79 6.25 17.21
CA VAL A 254 4.00 4.80 17.36
C VAL A 254 3.95 4.16 15.98
N ILE A 255 4.91 3.27 15.73
CA ILE A 255 4.98 2.48 14.49
C ILE A 255 4.52 1.05 14.80
N ILE A 256 3.65 0.49 13.97
CA ILE A 256 3.10 -0.85 14.09
C ILE A 256 3.55 -1.68 12.89
N LEU A 257 4.37 -2.69 13.14
CA LEU A 257 4.92 -3.62 12.15
C LEU A 257 4.44 -5.05 12.45
N GLY A 258 4.55 -5.96 11.50
CA GLY A 258 3.87 -7.26 11.58
C GLY A 258 3.80 -7.97 10.23
N PRO A 259 3.69 -9.31 10.19
CA PRO A 259 3.62 -10.05 8.93
C PRO A 259 2.32 -9.77 8.17
N ARG A 260 2.18 -10.31 6.97
CA ARG A 260 0.91 -10.18 6.22
C ARG A 260 -0.24 -10.75 7.06
N ALA A 261 -1.39 -10.09 7.03
CA ALA A 261 -2.60 -10.47 7.78
C ALA A 261 -2.48 -10.48 9.32
N SER A 262 -1.44 -9.86 9.91
CA SER A 262 -1.26 -9.77 11.36
C SER A 262 -2.19 -8.78 12.10
N GLY A 263 -3.15 -8.17 11.40
CA GLY A 263 -4.08 -7.21 12.02
C GLY A 263 -3.52 -5.81 12.31
N LYS A 264 -2.38 -5.39 11.74
CA LYS A 264 -1.80 -4.03 11.95
C LYS A 264 -2.80 -2.91 11.68
N THR A 265 -3.44 -2.95 10.50
CA THR A 265 -4.45 -1.97 10.08
C THR A 265 -5.60 -1.98 11.06
N THR A 266 -6.15 -3.15 11.38
CA THR A 266 -7.24 -3.32 12.36
C THR A 266 -6.89 -2.75 13.74
N LEU A 267 -5.68 -3.03 14.25
CA LEU A 267 -5.20 -2.51 15.53
C LEU A 267 -5.16 -0.97 15.52
N ALA A 268 -4.63 -0.37 14.46
CA ALA A 268 -4.59 1.09 14.34
C ALA A 268 -5.99 1.70 14.30
N LEU A 269 -6.93 1.09 13.57
CA LEU A 269 -8.32 1.54 13.53
C LEU A 269 -9.01 1.42 14.91
N HIS A 270 -8.69 0.40 15.70
CA HIS A 270 -9.15 0.32 17.10
C HIS A 270 -8.50 1.38 18.00
N CYS A 271 -7.25 1.77 17.73
CA CYS A 271 -6.63 2.91 18.42
C CYS A 271 -7.32 4.22 18.04
N LEU A 272 -7.78 4.40 16.80
CA LEU A 272 -8.55 5.58 16.40
C LEU A 272 -9.92 5.68 17.07
N ALA A 273 -10.53 4.53 17.37
CA ALA A 273 -11.83 4.44 18.04
C ALA A 273 -11.78 4.82 19.53
N THR A 274 -10.59 4.97 20.13
CA THR A 274 -10.49 5.38 21.54
C THR A 274 -10.77 6.89 21.70
N SER A 275 -11.39 7.25 22.82
CA SER A 275 -11.86 8.62 23.09
C SER A 275 -10.74 9.58 23.50
N THR A 276 -9.58 9.07 23.91
CA THR A 276 -8.43 9.84 24.41
C THR A 276 -7.14 9.03 24.21
N PRO A 277 -6.06 9.59 23.63
CA PRO A 277 -5.88 10.94 23.04
C PRO A 277 -6.51 11.06 21.63
N LYS A 278 -6.55 12.27 21.04
CA LYS A 278 -6.96 12.46 19.62
C LYS A 278 -5.92 11.87 18.68
N ILE A 279 -5.89 10.55 18.58
CA ILE A 279 -5.00 9.78 17.72
C ILE A 279 -5.34 10.08 16.25
N ARG A 280 -4.28 10.23 15.45
CA ARG A 280 -4.34 10.43 14.01
C ARG A 280 -3.47 9.38 13.31
N LEU A 281 -3.85 9.02 12.09
CA LEU A 281 -3.07 8.15 11.21
C LEU A 281 -2.02 8.97 10.49
N ILE A 282 -0.77 8.51 10.55
CA ILE A 282 0.27 9.00 9.67
C ILE A 282 0.26 8.20 8.37
N GLY A 283 0.11 6.88 8.43
CA GLY A 283 0.04 6.01 7.24
C GLY A 283 -0.61 4.67 7.53
N LEU A 284 -1.38 4.17 6.56
CA LEU A 284 -2.01 2.84 6.59
C LEU A 284 -1.38 1.95 5.54
N GLU A 285 -0.96 0.76 5.95
CA GLU A 285 -0.24 -0.26 5.17
C GLU A 285 1.13 0.14 4.58
N HIS A 286 1.31 1.41 4.23
CA HIS A 286 2.46 1.97 3.55
C HIS A 286 2.80 3.34 4.12
N PHE A 287 4.03 3.50 4.60
CA PHE A 287 4.57 4.79 5.00
C PHE A 287 6.09 4.82 4.81
N HIS A 288 6.64 6.01 4.82
CA HIS A 288 8.04 6.30 4.68
C HIS A 288 8.58 6.85 5.99
N ILE A 289 9.80 6.42 6.35
CA ILE A 289 10.55 6.98 7.47
C ILE A 289 11.81 7.64 6.93
N ALA A 290 12.09 8.85 7.40
CA ALA A 290 13.28 9.62 7.05
C ALA A 290 13.94 10.19 8.31
N PRO A 291 15.25 10.44 8.27
CA PRO A 291 15.98 10.95 9.42
C PRO A 291 15.60 12.40 9.74
N GLU A 292 15.80 12.79 11.00
CA GLU A 292 15.58 14.16 11.47
C GLU A 292 16.36 15.21 10.68
N SER A 293 17.55 14.86 10.16
CA SER A 293 18.42 15.78 9.39
C SER A 293 17.76 16.39 8.16
N VAL A 294 16.63 15.84 7.69
CA VAL A 294 15.83 16.37 6.57
C VAL A 294 15.03 17.62 6.99
N ILE A 295 14.76 17.81 8.28
CA ILE A 295 13.96 18.92 8.80
C ILE A 295 14.86 20.07 9.25
N GLN A 296 14.73 21.24 8.62
CA GLN A 296 15.55 22.40 8.92
C GLN A 296 15.01 23.17 10.14
N GLY A 297 15.88 23.52 11.09
CA GLY A 297 15.49 24.34 12.24
C GLY A 297 14.58 23.63 13.24
N ALA A 298 14.58 22.29 13.26
CA ALA A 298 13.96 21.52 14.34
C ALA A 298 14.58 21.93 15.68
N SER A 299 13.75 22.23 16.68
CA SER A 299 14.24 22.51 18.04
C SER A 299 14.93 21.27 18.58
N ILE A 300 16.12 21.40 19.17
CA ILE A 300 16.79 20.30 19.88
C ILE A 300 15.94 19.96 21.11
N SER A 301 15.16 18.88 21.04
CA SER A 301 14.38 18.40 22.19
C SER A 301 15.22 17.41 23.01
N SER A 302 15.04 17.47 24.33
CA SER A 302 15.75 16.63 25.29
C SER A 302 15.15 15.21 25.31
N GLY A 303 15.64 14.34 24.43
CA GLY A 303 15.51 12.89 24.54
C GLY A 303 14.50 12.22 23.61
N GLY A 304 14.94 11.16 22.92
CA GLY A 304 14.10 10.25 22.12
C GLY A 304 14.50 10.15 20.64
N ALA A 305 14.10 9.07 19.98
CA ALA A 305 14.36 8.86 18.56
C ALA A 305 13.40 9.69 17.71
N ARG A 306 13.89 10.73 17.03
CA ARG A 306 13.06 11.60 16.20
C ARG A 306 13.11 11.16 14.74
N ALA A 307 11.96 11.22 14.07
CA ALA A 307 11.86 10.82 12.68
C ALA A 307 10.79 11.61 11.94
N LEU A 308 11.01 11.80 10.65
CA LEU A 308 10.01 12.27 9.71
C LEU A 308 9.25 11.06 9.16
N LEU A 309 7.94 11.00 9.40
CA LEU A 309 7.05 9.95 8.93
C LEU A 309 6.12 10.53 7.86
N MET A 310 6.06 9.87 6.70
CA MET A 310 5.35 10.38 5.52
C MET A 310 4.51 9.28 4.88
N SER A 311 3.28 9.60 4.46
CA SER A 311 2.45 8.72 3.65
C SER A 311 1.44 9.52 2.82
N ILE A 312 0.65 8.80 2.05
CA ILE A 312 -0.52 9.35 1.36
C ILE A 312 -1.79 8.82 2.04
N PRO A 313 -2.78 9.70 2.36
CA PRO A 313 -4.05 9.26 2.93
C PRO A 313 -4.73 8.20 2.05
N SER A 314 -5.43 7.27 2.69
CA SER A 314 -6.15 6.20 2.00
C SER A 314 -7.36 5.71 2.79
N SER A 315 -8.34 5.17 2.10
CA SER A 315 -9.36 4.33 2.70
C SER A 315 -8.73 3.01 3.17
N ALA A 316 -9.33 2.40 4.19
CA ALA A 316 -8.88 1.13 4.74
C ALA A 316 -9.69 -0.02 4.13
N SER A 317 -9.01 -1.07 3.66
CA SER A 317 -9.66 -2.33 3.30
C SER A 317 -9.75 -3.21 4.54
N VAL A 318 -10.96 -3.36 5.10
CA VAL A 318 -11.21 -4.15 6.31
C VAL A 318 -12.05 -5.38 6.01
N GLY A 319 -11.74 -6.51 6.67
CA GLY A 319 -12.59 -7.70 6.63
C GLY A 319 -13.73 -7.60 7.64
N ILE A 320 -14.75 -8.45 7.50
CA ILE A 320 -15.90 -8.53 8.43
C ILE A 320 -15.44 -8.69 9.88
N GLY A 321 -14.40 -9.50 10.14
CA GLY A 321 -13.84 -9.68 11.48
C GLY A 321 -13.37 -8.39 12.16
N ALA A 322 -13.02 -7.35 11.40
CA ALA A 322 -12.68 -6.03 11.94
C ALA A 322 -13.91 -5.12 12.14
N LEU A 323 -14.99 -5.35 11.39
CA LEU A 323 -16.26 -4.61 11.50
C LEU A 323 -17.05 -5.07 12.73
N ILE A 324 -17.49 -6.32 12.71
CA ILE A 324 -18.33 -6.90 13.78
C ILE A 324 -17.50 -7.42 14.96
N GLY A 325 -16.20 -7.63 14.75
CA GLY A 325 -15.28 -8.02 15.80
C GLY A 325 -15.44 -9.47 16.27
N SER A 326 -14.63 -10.39 15.76
CA SER A 326 -14.43 -11.68 16.45
C SER A 326 -13.60 -11.53 17.74
N LEU A 327 -12.96 -10.38 17.96
CA LEU A 327 -12.13 -10.07 19.15
C LEU A 327 -12.46 -8.71 19.80
N LYS A 328 -12.92 -7.72 19.03
CA LYS A 328 -13.45 -6.45 19.52
C LYS A 328 -14.32 -5.78 18.46
N PRO A 329 -15.59 -5.43 18.73
CA PRO A 329 -16.41 -4.70 17.77
C PRO A 329 -15.91 -3.26 17.59
N ASN A 330 -16.07 -2.71 16.38
CA ASN A 330 -15.77 -1.31 16.09
C ASN A 330 -16.98 -0.65 15.41
N PRO A 331 -17.92 -0.07 16.18
CA PRO A 331 -19.16 0.50 15.65
C PRO A 331 -18.92 1.57 14.58
N SER A 332 -17.91 2.42 14.77
CA SER A 332 -17.52 3.44 13.80
C SER A 332 -17.15 2.87 12.43
N LEU A 333 -16.52 1.70 12.38
CA LEU A 333 -16.21 1.04 11.11
C LEU A 333 -17.46 0.41 10.47
N VAL A 334 -18.37 -0.12 11.28
CA VAL A 334 -19.64 -0.71 10.78
C VAL A 334 -20.50 0.37 10.13
N GLU A 335 -20.59 1.54 10.76
CA GLU A 335 -21.37 2.68 10.23
C GLU A 335 -20.82 3.21 8.90
N ALA A 336 -19.50 3.22 8.74
CA ALA A 336 -18.84 3.73 7.53
C ALA A 336 -18.64 2.67 6.43
N ALA A 337 -18.90 1.39 6.72
CA ALA A 337 -18.79 0.31 5.74
C ALA A 337 -20.10 0.15 4.94
N HIS A 338 -20.34 1.03 3.96
CA HIS A 338 -21.58 1.06 3.16
C HIS A 338 -21.95 -0.27 2.49
N THR A 339 -20.96 -1.10 2.17
CA THR A 339 -21.16 -2.43 1.56
C THR A 339 -21.47 -3.53 2.57
N PHE A 340 -21.46 -3.22 3.87
CA PHE A 340 -21.75 -4.14 4.96
C PHE A 340 -23.12 -3.84 5.58
N THR A 341 -24.06 -4.77 5.43
CA THR A 341 -25.38 -4.68 6.07
C THR A 341 -25.44 -5.54 7.33
N CYS A 342 -25.60 -4.93 8.50
CA CYS A 342 -25.69 -5.63 9.79
C CYS A 342 -27.13 -6.12 10.09
N SER A 343 -27.73 -6.89 9.19
CA SER A 343 -29.08 -7.44 9.42
C SER A 343 -29.04 -8.67 10.35
N ALA A 344 -30.12 -8.93 11.10
CA ALA A 344 -30.23 -10.16 11.90
C ALA A 344 -30.11 -11.42 11.02
N ALA A 345 -30.52 -11.35 9.75
CA ALA A 345 -30.33 -12.41 8.78
C ALA A 345 -28.84 -12.61 8.42
N THR A 346 -28.09 -11.52 8.25
CA THR A 346 -26.63 -11.55 7.99
C THR A 346 -25.88 -12.17 9.17
N ILE A 347 -26.20 -11.78 10.40
CA ILE A 347 -25.61 -12.35 11.63
C ILE A 347 -25.95 -13.84 11.75
N ASN A 348 -27.22 -14.21 11.55
CA ASN A 348 -27.63 -15.62 11.59
C ASN A 348 -26.98 -16.46 10.49
N SER A 349 -26.75 -15.89 9.30
CA SER A 349 -26.01 -16.55 8.23
C SER A 349 -24.55 -16.78 8.63
N LEU A 350 -23.88 -15.75 9.18
CA LEU A 350 -22.50 -15.85 9.66
C LEU A 350 -22.33 -16.97 10.71
N MET A 351 -23.30 -17.11 11.62
CA MET A 351 -23.27 -18.15 12.64
C MET A 351 -23.52 -19.57 12.11
N ARG A 352 -24.11 -19.72 10.92
CA ARG A 352 -24.44 -21.04 10.33
C ARG A 352 -23.27 -21.70 9.59
N ASN A 353 -22.13 -21.03 9.43
CA ASN A 353 -20.93 -21.55 8.74
C ASN A 353 -21.24 -22.22 7.38
N SER A 354 -22.19 -21.67 6.62
CA SER A 354 -22.49 -22.13 5.27
C SER A 354 -21.37 -21.75 4.29
N GLU A 355 -21.34 -22.38 3.12
CA GLU A 355 -20.38 -22.03 2.06
C GLU A 355 -20.51 -20.54 1.65
N GLU A 356 -21.74 -20.03 1.54
CA GLU A 356 -22.02 -18.61 1.32
C GLU A 356 -21.40 -17.71 2.40
N THR A 357 -21.41 -18.15 3.66
CA THR A 357 -20.78 -17.45 4.77
C THR A 357 -19.25 -17.45 4.65
N ILE A 358 -18.62 -18.54 4.22
CA ILE A 358 -17.17 -18.58 3.98
C ILE A 358 -16.77 -17.60 2.88
N TRP A 359 -17.51 -17.57 1.78
CA TRP A 359 -17.30 -16.61 0.69
C TRP A 359 -17.59 -15.16 1.14
N PHE A 360 -18.61 -14.95 1.96
CA PHE A 360 -18.92 -13.66 2.54
C PHE A 360 -17.81 -13.18 3.48
N MET A 361 -17.27 -14.04 4.36
CA MET A 361 -16.16 -13.74 5.27
C MET A 361 -14.85 -13.36 4.53
N GLY A 362 -14.68 -13.83 3.30
CA GLY A 362 -13.58 -13.44 2.41
C GLY A 362 -13.72 -12.03 1.81
N ARG A 363 -14.90 -11.39 1.91
CA ARG A 363 -15.13 -10.05 1.39
C ARG A 363 -14.39 -8.99 2.20
N ARG A 364 -13.93 -7.98 1.48
CA ARG A 364 -13.31 -6.78 2.03
C ARG A 364 -14.26 -5.61 1.84
N HIS A 365 -14.29 -4.74 2.83
CA HIS A 365 -15.07 -3.53 2.83
C HIS A 365 -14.11 -2.35 2.85
N VAL A 366 -14.29 -1.41 1.93
CA VAL A 366 -13.53 -0.17 1.89
C VAL A 366 -14.19 0.81 2.84
N VAL A 367 -13.42 1.33 3.80
CA VAL A 367 -13.89 2.29 4.80
C VAL A 367 -13.08 3.57 4.69
N ASN A 368 -13.77 4.69 4.45
CA ASN A 368 -13.15 6.00 4.49
C ASN A 368 -12.92 6.42 5.94
N ILE A 369 -11.69 6.82 6.27
CA ILE A 369 -11.30 7.16 7.65
C ILE A 369 -12.02 8.40 8.17
N ASN A 370 -12.21 9.42 7.31
CA ASN A 370 -12.86 10.66 7.73
C ASN A 370 -14.35 10.41 8.02
N GLU A 371 -14.97 9.49 7.29
CA GLU A 371 -16.34 9.07 7.55
C GLU A 371 -16.45 8.28 8.86
N ALA A 372 -15.58 7.29 9.08
CA ALA A 372 -15.62 6.44 10.27
C ALA A 372 -15.30 7.19 11.57
N PHE A 373 -14.27 8.06 11.55
CA PHE A 373 -13.70 8.63 12.79
C PHE A 373 -13.77 10.16 12.87
N GLY A 374 -14.41 10.80 11.88
CA GLY A 374 -14.54 12.25 11.75
C GLY A 374 -13.35 12.91 11.01
N PRO A 375 -13.45 14.23 10.75
CA PRO A 375 -12.42 14.95 10.01
C PRO A 375 -11.11 15.09 10.82
N HIS A 376 -10.01 15.34 10.10
CA HIS A 376 -8.68 15.58 10.68
C HIS A 376 -8.06 14.39 11.43
N ARG A 377 -8.47 13.17 11.07
CA ARG A 377 -7.87 11.91 11.55
C ARG A 377 -6.63 11.48 10.80
N TRP A 378 -6.26 12.23 9.77
CA TRP A 378 -5.04 12.06 9.00
C TRP A 378 -3.99 13.10 9.34
N CYS A 379 -2.74 12.65 9.39
CA CYS A 379 -1.53 13.42 9.62
C CYS A 379 -0.41 12.88 8.68
N PRO A 380 -0.60 12.97 7.36
CA PRO A 380 0.18 12.22 6.38
C PRO A 380 1.67 12.56 6.38
N THR A 381 2.04 13.78 6.76
CA THR A 381 3.43 14.21 6.92
C THR A 381 3.61 14.70 8.35
N TRP A 382 4.40 13.97 9.13
CA TRP A 382 4.55 14.18 10.56
C TRP A 382 6.02 14.14 10.99
N PHE A 383 6.42 15.03 11.88
CA PHE A 383 7.75 15.01 12.50
C PHE A 383 7.67 15.19 14.01
N GLY A 384 8.36 14.31 14.74
CA GLY A 384 8.46 14.33 16.19
C GLY A 384 9.14 13.09 16.75
N THR A 385 8.86 12.77 18.01
CA THR A 385 9.47 11.65 18.73
C THR A 385 8.74 10.33 18.50
N VAL A 386 9.45 9.30 18.03
CA VAL A 386 8.97 7.91 17.96
C VAL A 386 9.00 7.31 19.37
N LYS A 387 7.84 7.22 20.01
CA LYS A 387 7.66 6.73 21.38
C LYS A 387 7.79 5.21 21.49
N GLY A 388 7.62 4.48 20.38
CA GLY A 388 7.90 3.05 20.33
C GLY A 388 7.53 2.39 19.01
N ILE A 389 8.08 1.19 18.80
CA ILE A 389 7.78 0.32 17.67
C ILE A 389 7.11 -0.95 18.19
N VAL A 390 5.88 -1.21 17.78
CA VAL A 390 5.12 -2.41 18.14
C VAL A 390 5.27 -3.45 17.03
N LEU A 391 5.90 -4.58 17.33
CA LEU A 391 6.03 -5.73 16.44
C LEU A 391 4.93 -6.75 16.76
N LEU A 392 3.98 -6.92 15.86
CA LEU A 392 2.94 -7.94 15.96
C LEU A 392 3.50 -9.28 15.48
N ASN A 393 3.84 -10.16 16.42
CA ASN A 393 4.34 -11.50 16.16
C ASN A 393 3.44 -12.55 16.86
N TRP A 394 2.13 -12.41 16.66
CA TRP A 394 1.12 -13.26 17.29
C TRP A 394 1.11 -14.64 16.63
N ASP A 395 0.78 -15.68 17.39
CA ASP A 395 0.57 -17.00 16.81
C ASP A 395 -0.83 -17.06 16.19
N VAL A 396 -0.91 -16.73 14.90
CA VAL A 396 -2.17 -16.76 14.13
C VAL A 396 -2.75 -18.17 14.09
N HIS A 397 -1.94 -19.22 14.22
CA HIS A 397 -2.44 -20.59 14.27
C HIS A 397 -3.26 -20.86 15.54
N GLU A 398 -3.06 -20.10 16.61
CA GLU A 398 -3.93 -20.22 17.79
C GLU A 398 -5.38 -19.84 17.51
N LEU A 399 -5.65 -18.93 16.58
CA LEU A 399 -7.02 -18.60 16.18
C LEU A 399 -7.75 -19.79 15.55
N SER A 400 -7.01 -20.75 15.01
CA SER A 400 -7.57 -21.98 14.43
C SER A 400 -7.75 -23.11 15.43
N ARG A 401 -7.28 -22.95 16.68
CA ARG A 401 -7.38 -23.99 17.71
C ARG A 401 -8.73 -23.88 18.45
N PRO A 402 -9.42 -25.02 18.73
CA PRO A 402 -10.69 -25.02 19.46
C PRO A 402 -10.62 -24.42 20.87
N THR A 403 -9.46 -24.53 21.51
CA THR A 403 -9.17 -23.96 22.82
C THR A 403 -7.77 -23.34 22.79
N SER A 404 -7.66 -22.02 22.95
CA SER A 404 -6.37 -21.36 23.15
C SER A 404 -5.98 -21.46 24.62
N SER A 405 -4.72 -21.83 24.87
CA SER A 405 -4.13 -21.92 26.21
C SER A 405 -3.02 -20.88 26.44
N ALA A 406 -2.64 -20.09 25.43
CA ALA A 406 -1.58 -19.10 25.58
C ALA A 406 -2.14 -17.74 25.95
N GLY A 407 -1.52 -17.09 26.93
CA GLY A 407 -1.73 -15.67 27.18
C GLY A 407 -0.96 -14.82 26.18
N THR A 408 -1.48 -13.65 25.83
CA THR A 408 -0.73 -12.63 25.09
C THR A 408 0.43 -12.13 25.95
N GLN A 409 1.63 -12.16 25.39
CA GLN A 409 2.84 -11.67 26.04
C GLN A 409 3.35 -10.44 25.30
N ILE A 410 3.78 -9.42 26.06
CA ILE A 410 4.38 -8.20 25.52
C ILE A 410 5.82 -8.15 26.05
N ILE A 411 6.78 -8.36 25.17
CA ILE A 411 8.20 -8.28 25.46
C ILE A 411 8.67 -6.87 25.15
N HIS A 412 9.32 -6.22 26.12
CA HIS A 412 9.81 -4.86 26.00
C HIS A 412 11.33 -4.85 25.86
N TRP A 413 11.81 -4.31 24.76
CA TRP A 413 13.22 -4.16 24.43
C TRP A 413 13.59 -2.68 24.49
N THR A 414 14.63 -2.34 25.25
CA THR A 414 15.12 -0.96 25.44
C THR A 414 16.56 -0.79 25.00
N GLU A 415 17.37 -1.84 25.10
CA GLU A 415 18.78 -1.79 24.72
C GLU A 415 18.94 -1.79 23.21
N LYS A 416 19.85 -0.95 22.69
CA LYS A 416 20.06 -0.75 21.25
C LYS A 416 20.30 -2.06 20.51
N GLU A 417 21.19 -2.91 21.04
CA GLU A 417 21.53 -4.18 20.41
C GLU A 417 20.34 -5.14 20.33
N ASP A 418 19.53 -5.22 21.39
CA ASP A 418 18.40 -6.12 21.45
C ASP A 418 17.24 -5.62 20.58
N CYS A 419 17.00 -4.30 20.57
CA CYS A 419 16.06 -3.67 19.65
C CYS A 419 16.46 -3.95 18.19
N PHE A 420 17.74 -3.79 17.88
CA PHE A 420 18.24 -4.07 16.54
C PHE A 420 18.08 -5.56 16.18
N LYS A 421 18.47 -6.49 17.07
CA LYS A 421 18.29 -7.94 16.84
C LYS A 421 16.83 -8.30 16.61
N ALA A 422 15.91 -7.77 17.42
CA ALA A 422 14.48 -8.02 17.28
C ALA A 422 13.94 -7.51 15.94
N LEU A 423 14.28 -6.27 15.56
CA LEU A 423 13.86 -5.69 14.29
C LEU A 423 14.47 -6.41 13.08
N ASN A 424 15.74 -6.81 13.17
CA ASN A 424 16.44 -7.54 12.11
C ASN A 424 15.88 -8.96 11.91
N ALA A 425 15.66 -9.70 12.99
CA ALA A 425 15.00 -11.00 12.93
C ALA A 425 13.60 -10.90 12.29
N PHE A 426 12.89 -9.81 12.58
CA PHE A 426 11.60 -9.54 11.99
C PHE A 426 11.69 -9.18 10.49
N ALA A 427 12.66 -8.34 10.12
CA ALA A 427 12.85 -7.85 8.76
C ALA A 427 13.36 -8.91 7.76
N THR A 428 14.13 -9.88 8.25
CA THR A 428 14.70 -10.99 7.45
C THR A 428 13.77 -12.19 7.34
N ASN A 429 12.68 -12.23 8.10
CA ASN A 429 11.69 -13.29 8.02
C ASN A 429 10.89 -13.19 6.71
N ALA A 430 10.95 -14.22 5.88
CA ALA A 430 10.25 -14.29 4.59
C ALA A 430 8.72 -14.10 4.71
N GLY A 431 8.12 -14.45 5.85
CA GLY A 431 6.69 -14.23 6.14
C GLY A 431 6.33 -12.78 6.47
N ALA A 432 7.33 -11.94 6.73
CA ALA A 432 7.21 -10.56 7.16
C ALA A 432 8.01 -9.63 6.21
N ALA A 433 7.59 -9.54 4.95
CA ALA A 433 8.11 -8.56 4.00
C ALA A 433 7.84 -7.12 4.52
N LEU A 434 8.76 -6.63 5.34
CA LEU A 434 8.73 -5.35 6.03
C LEU A 434 9.04 -4.22 5.06
N PHE A 435 10.06 -4.41 4.23
CA PHE A 435 10.42 -3.48 3.19
C PHE A 435 9.54 -3.71 1.97
N LYS A 436 9.16 -2.61 1.33
CA LYS A 436 8.42 -2.65 0.09
C LYS A 436 9.21 -1.91 -0.96
N GLY A 437 9.77 -2.62 -1.93
CA GLY A 437 10.15 -2.05 -3.19
C GLY A 437 9.10 -2.41 -4.22
N HIS A 438 8.73 -1.41 -5.00
CA HIS A 438 7.98 -1.68 -6.21
C HIS A 438 8.97 -1.92 -7.33
N TYR A 439 8.72 -2.94 -8.16
CA TYR A 439 9.48 -3.18 -9.38
C TYR A 439 9.66 -1.92 -10.26
N LEU A 440 8.73 -0.97 -10.17
CA LEU A 440 8.71 0.25 -10.99
C LEU A 440 9.59 1.38 -10.43
N ILE A 441 9.99 1.33 -9.15
CA ILE A 441 10.85 2.35 -8.53
C ILE A 441 12.22 1.78 -8.11
N ARG A 442 12.53 0.54 -8.50
CA ARG A 442 13.76 -0.17 -8.13
C ARG A 442 15.05 0.52 -8.60
N SER A 443 14.95 1.44 -9.56
CA SER A 443 16.06 2.30 -9.98
C SER A 443 16.50 3.28 -8.90
N MET A 444 15.60 3.65 -7.99
CA MET A 444 15.85 4.62 -6.91
C MET A 444 15.75 4.00 -5.51
N TYR A 445 15.15 2.83 -5.37
CA TYR A 445 14.97 2.16 -4.08
C TYR A 445 15.44 0.71 -4.12
N ASN A 446 16.41 0.40 -3.26
CA ASN A 446 16.95 -0.94 -3.12
C ASN A 446 16.50 -1.55 -1.78
N GLU A 447 15.59 -2.52 -1.83
CA GLU A 447 15.11 -3.26 -0.66
C GLU A 447 16.24 -3.92 0.14
N LEU A 448 17.30 -4.39 -0.53
CA LEU A 448 18.42 -5.06 0.11
C LEU A 448 19.20 -4.12 1.04
N ASN A 449 19.24 -2.83 0.71
CA ASN A 449 19.92 -1.80 1.51
C ASN A 449 18.98 -1.11 2.49
N ALA A 450 17.66 -1.24 2.30
CA ALA A 450 16.64 -0.56 3.11
C ALA A 450 16.72 -0.94 4.60
N HIS A 451 17.13 -2.17 4.91
CA HIS A 451 17.33 -2.61 6.28
C HIS A 451 18.41 -1.82 7.02
N ARG A 452 19.58 -1.69 6.39
CA ARG A 452 20.70 -0.90 6.94
C ARG A 452 20.34 0.58 7.06
N GLN A 453 19.63 1.13 6.07
CA GLN A 453 19.16 2.52 6.13
C GLN A 453 18.18 2.75 7.29
N LEU A 454 17.27 1.79 7.54
CA LEU A 454 16.34 1.87 8.66
C LEU A 454 17.08 1.85 10.00
N GLU A 455 18.11 1.01 10.10
CA GLU A 455 18.99 0.97 11.28
C GLU A 455 19.66 2.33 11.50
N GLU A 456 20.29 2.87 10.46
CA GLU A 456 20.96 4.16 10.53
C GLU A 456 19.99 5.29 10.95
N MET A 457 18.75 5.29 10.44
CA MET A 457 17.76 6.31 10.76
C MET A 457 17.23 6.23 12.20
N LEU A 458 17.03 5.02 12.73
CA LEU A 458 16.41 4.81 14.05
C LEU A 458 17.41 4.72 15.20
N PHE A 459 18.64 4.27 14.93
CA PHE A 459 19.60 3.90 15.98
C PHE A 459 20.95 4.62 15.86
N SER A 460 21.19 5.41 14.82
CA SER A 460 22.43 6.22 14.69
C SER A 460 22.21 7.71 15.00
N GLY A 461 21.06 8.08 15.57
CA GLY A 461 20.78 9.43 16.07
C GLY A 461 21.72 9.86 17.21
N GLY A 462 21.93 11.17 17.35
CA GLY A 462 22.94 11.76 18.24
C GLY A 462 22.78 11.36 19.71
N GLU A 463 23.93 11.12 20.37
CA GLU A 463 24.00 10.91 21.82
C GLU A 463 23.52 12.17 22.56
N VAL A 464 22.54 12.00 23.44
CA VAL A 464 22.17 13.04 24.41
C VAL A 464 22.42 12.44 25.79
N ASP A 465 23.26 13.09 26.59
CA ASP A 465 23.66 12.63 27.94
C ASP A 465 24.23 11.20 27.99
N GLY A 466 24.99 10.79 26.97
CA GLY A 466 25.63 9.47 26.91
C GLY A 466 24.68 8.31 26.63
N LYS A 467 23.42 8.59 26.27
CA LYS A 467 22.46 7.59 25.80
C LYS A 467 21.97 7.96 24.40
N VAL A 468 22.15 7.04 23.45
CA VAL A 468 21.50 7.13 22.13
C VAL A 468 20.00 7.05 22.36
N GLY A 469 19.24 8.04 21.88
CA GLY A 469 17.78 8.00 21.91
C GLY A 469 17.28 6.88 21.00
N VAL A 470 17.08 5.68 21.57
CA VAL A 470 16.58 4.50 20.86
C VAL A 470 15.07 4.38 21.09
N PRO A 471 14.24 4.20 20.04
CA PRO A 471 12.83 3.97 20.26
C PRO A 471 12.63 2.56 20.84
N PRO A 472 11.94 2.40 21.98
CA PRO A 472 11.71 1.09 22.57
C PRO A 472 10.90 0.22 21.62
N ILE A 473 11.23 -1.08 21.58
CA ILE A 473 10.50 -2.07 20.78
C ILE A 473 9.63 -2.93 21.68
N PHE A 474 8.37 -3.04 21.33
CA PHE A 474 7.40 -3.91 22.00
C PHE A 474 7.04 -5.05 21.07
N GLU A 475 7.56 -6.24 21.35
CA GLU A 475 7.19 -7.44 20.60
C GLU A 475 6.02 -8.14 21.28
N VAL A 476 4.92 -8.30 20.54
CA VAL A 476 3.73 -8.98 21.05
C VAL A 476 3.71 -10.40 20.50
N ARG A 477 3.62 -11.39 21.40
CA ARG A 477 3.64 -12.83 21.10
C ARG A 477 2.44 -13.55 21.72
N GLY A 478 2.19 -14.78 21.26
CA GLY A 478 1.12 -15.65 21.78
C GLY A 478 -0.24 -15.31 21.17
N ALA A 479 -1.30 -15.45 21.98
CA ALA A 479 -2.67 -15.28 21.53
C ALA A 479 -2.99 -13.85 21.03
N VAL A 480 -3.91 -13.80 20.09
CA VAL A 480 -4.38 -12.58 19.41
C VAL A 480 -5.31 -11.78 20.35
N HIS A 481 -4.82 -10.67 20.93
CA HIS A 481 -5.59 -9.88 21.89
C HIS A 481 -5.39 -8.37 21.72
N PHE A 482 -6.28 -7.73 20.94
CA PHE A 482 -6.16 -6.31 20.58
C PHE A 482 -6.23 -5.36 21.78
N ASP A 483 -7.06 -5.63 22.80
CA ASP A 483 -7.25 -4.69 23.92
C ASP A 483 -5.98 -4.41 24.72
N ALA A 484 -5.14 -5.42 24.91
CA ALA A 484 -3.88 -5.26 25.64
C ALA A 484 -2.92 -4.35 24.88
N VAL A 485 -2.88 -4.49 23.56
CA VAL A 485 -2.01 -3.69 22.69
C VAL A 485 -2.58 -2.28 22.46
N VAL A 486 -3.90 -2.14 22.34
CA VAL A 486 -4.55 -0.82 22.29
C VAL A 486 -4.27 -0.03 23.57
N LYS A 487 -4.37 -0.66 24.74
CA LYS A 487 -3.99 -0.03 26.02
C LYS A 487 -2.51 0.35 26.06
N LEU A 488 -1.61 -0.54 25.64
CA LEU A 488 -0.18 -0.22 25.53
C LEU A 488 0.04 1.04 24.66
N ILE A 489 -0.56 1.08 23.48
CA ILE A 489 -0.37 2.18 22.53
C ILE A 489 -1.00 3.47 23.04
N CYS A 490 -2.30 3.43 23.36
CA CYS A 490 -3.08 4.62 23.67
C CYS A 490 -2.75 5.16 25.07
N ASP A 491 -2.68 4.28 26.08
CA ASP A 491 -2.59 4.68 27.48
C ASP A 491 -1.15 4.84 27.98
N ARG A 492 -0.20 4.11 27.39
CA ARG A 492 1.20 4.18 27.81
C ARG A 492 2.05 4.98 26.82
N LEU A 493 2.09 4.58 25.55
CA LEU A 493 3.01 5.21 24.59
C LEU A 493 2.56 6.61 24.13
N LEU A 494 1.24 6.82 23.97
CA LEU A 494 0.68 8.06 23.43
C LEU A 494 0.01 8.96 24.49
N ASN A 495 -0.26 8.45 25.70
CA ASN A 495 -0.82 9.22 26.82
C ASN A 495 0.22 9.66 27.85
N GLU A 496 1.48 9.23 27.75
CA GLU A 496 2.56 9.80 28.56
C GLU A 496 2.65 11.32 28.30
N THR A 497 1.98 12.07 29.16
CA THR A 497 2.31 13.47 29.44
C THR A 497 3.68 13.43 30.09
N ASN A 498 4.67 14.05 29.46
CA ASN A 498 5.96 14.31 30.09
C ASN A 498 5.77 14.90 31.49
#